data_AF-A0A016UXJ1-F1
#
_entry.id   AF-A0A016UXJ1-F1
#
_cell.length_a   1.000
_cell.length_b   1.000
_cell.length_c   1.000
_cell.angle_alpha   90.00
_cell.angle_beta   90.00
_cell.angle_gamma   90.00
#
_symmetry.space_group_name_H-M   'P 1'
#
loop_
_entity.id
_entity.type
_entity.pdbx_description
1 polymer ?
#
loop_
_entity_poly.entity_id
_entity_poly.type
_entity_poly.pdbx_seq_one_letter_code
_entity_poly.pdbx_strand_id
1 'polypeptide(L)'
;MCGIFAYLNFLTPKTRSEIIDVLIKGLQRMEYRGYDSAGIAIGGEPGTPDDETVLIRKAGKVSNLAESIKAAIFCSFRAVSATQGFVVFKNK
;
A
#
# COMPACT_ATOMS: atom_id res chain seq x y z
N MET A 1 -6.61 -3.49 -19.21
CA MET A 1 -7.27 -2.35 -18.51
C MET A 1 -6.73 -2.34 -17.10
N CYS A 2 -6.16 -1.24 -16.64
CA CYS A 2 -5.49 -1.13 -15.35
C CYS A 2 -6.28 -0.22 -14.40
N GLY A 3 -6.15 -0.45 -13.10
CA GLY A 3 -6.72 0.40 -12.05
C GLY A 3 -5.59 0.94 -11.18
N ILE A 4 -5.50 2.25 -11.03
CA ILE A 4 -4.47 2.92 -10.21
C ILE A 4 -5.18 3.65 -9.09
N PHE A 5 -4.68 3.46 -7.86
CA PHE A 5 -5.16 4.18 -6.69
C PHE A 5 -3.96 4.64 -5.88
N ALA A 6 -3.96 5.89 -5.45
CA ALA A 6 -2.88 6.46 -4.67
C ALA A 6 -3.44 7.21 -3.46
N TYR A 7 -2.72 7.13 -2.35
CA TYR A 7 -3.02 7.89 -1.14
C TYR A 7 -1.80 8.74 -0.79
N LEU A 8 -2.04 10.02 -0.56
CA LEU A 8 -1.04 11.00 -0.15
C LEU A 8 -1.55 11.69 1.12
N ASN A 9 -0.73 11.67 2.16
CA ASN A 9 -0.95 12.46 3.36
C ASN A 9 -0.01 13.70 3.32
N PHE A 10 -0.49 14.84 3.81
CA PHE A 10 0.31 16.06 3.90
C PHE A 10 0.07 16.72 5.26
N LEU A 11 1.12 16.85 6.07
CA LEU A 11 1.10 17.43 7.42
C LEU A 11 0.05 16.82 8.38
N THR A 12 -0.50 15.67 8.04
CA THR A 12 -1.39 14.89 8.89
C THR A 12 -0.69 13.60 9.31
N PRO A 13 -0.24 13.50 10.58
CA PRO A 13 0.39 12.28 11.07
C PRO A 13 -0.64 11.15 11.02
N LYS A 14 -0.28 10.08 10.29
CA LYS A 14 -1.12 8.90 10.10
C LYS A 14 -0.28 7.66 10.32
N THR A 15 -0.88 6.67 10.96
CA THR A 15 -0.22 5.38 11.17
C THR A 15 -0.15 4.64 9.83
N ARG A 16 0.93 3.86 9.60
CA ARG A 16 1.07 3.04 8.40
C ARG A 16 -0.12 2.08 8.23
N SER A 17 -0.66 1.55 9.34
CA SER A 17 -1.82 0.66 9.35
C SER A 17 -3.08 1.33 8.78
N GLU A 18 -3.39 2.55 9.20
CA GLU A 18 -4.55 3.30 8.69
C GLU A 18 -4.43 3.55 7.18
N ILE A 19 -3.24 3.91 6.71
CA ILE A 19 -2.98 4.17 5.30
C ILE A 19 -3.22 2.90 4.48
N ILE A 20 -2.69 1.77 4.95
CA ILE A 20 -2.84 0.47 4.30
C ILE A 20 -4.31 0.05 4.25
N ASP A 21 -5.07 0.28 5.32
CA ASP A 21 -6.51 -0.02 5.33
C ASP A 21 -7.28 0.81 4.30
N VAL A 22 -6.94 2.10 4.13
CA VAL A 22 -7.53 2.96 3.10
C VAL A 22 -7.20 2.44 1.71
N LEU A 23 -5.95 2.05 1.47
CA LEU A 23 -5.49 1.51 0.19
C LEU A 23 -6.15 0.18 -0.15
N ILE A 24 -6.28 -0.73 0.81
CA ILE A 24 -6.98 -2.02 0.64
C ILE A 24 -8.46 -1.80 0.33
N LYS A 25 -9.13 -0.88 1.05
CA LYS A 25 -10.54 -0.53 0.76
C LYS A 25 -10.71 0.08 -0.63
N GLY A 26 -9.77 0.91 -1.07
CA GLY A 26 -9.73 1.45 -2.43
C GLY A 26 -9.60 0.35 -3.49
N LEU A 27 -8.71 -0.63 -3.25
CA LEU A 27 -8.53 -1.79 -4.11
C LEU A 27 -9.78 -2.68 -4.21
N GLN A 28 -10.44 -2.95 -3.09
CA GLN A 28 -11.67 -3.75 -3.04
C GLN A 28 -12.78 -3.11 -3.88
N ARG A 29 -12.90 -1.77 -3.84
CA ARG A 29 -13.86 -1.03 -4.68
C ARG A 29 -13.59 -1.13 -6.17
N MET A 30 -12.36 -1.44 -6.58
CA MET A 30 -12.02 -1.65 -7.99
C MET A 30 -12.06 -3.14 -8.39
N GLU A 31 -12.09 -4.06 -7.43
CA GLU A 31 -12.00 -5.50 -7.66
C GLU A 31 -13.16 -6.04 -8.52
N TYR A 32 -14.32 -5.37 -8.52
CA TYR A 32 -15.47 -5.71 -9.37
C TYR A 32 -15.14 -5.80 -10.87
N ARG A 33 -14.07 -5.15 -11.35
CA ARG A 33 -13.66 -5.19 -12.76
C ARG A 33 -12.92 -6.47 -13.15
N GLY A 34 -12.60 -7.35 -12.19
CA GLY A 34 -11.88 -8.61 -12.43
C GLY A 34 -10.43 -8.36 -12.84
N TYR A 35 -9.58 -8.14 -11.83
CA TYR A 35 -8.14 -7.97 -12.01
C TYR A 35 -7.40 -9.22 -11.53
N ASP A 36 -6.40 -9.65 -12.29
CA ASP A 36 -5.62 -10.86 -12.03
C ASP A 36 -4.42 -10.63 -11.10
N SER A 37 -4.03 -9.37 -10.86
CA SER A 37 -2.94 -9.02 -9.96
C SER A 37 -3.15 -7.70 -9.23
N ALA A 38 -2.55 -7.58 -8.05
CA ALA A 38 -2.55 -6.36 -7.25
C ALA A 38 -1.17 -6.13 -6.62
N GLY A 39 -0.76 -4.87 -6.53
CA GLY A 39 0.46 -4.51 -5.84
C GLY A 39 0.37 -3.14 -5.19
N ILE A 40 1.06 -2.98 -4.07
CA ILE A 40 1.16 -1.76 -3.27
C ILE A 40 2.64 -1.38 -3.14
N ALA A 41 2.91 -0.09 -3.26
CA ALA A 41 4.21 0.50 -3.00
C ALA A 41 4.07 1.39 -1.76
N ILE A 42 4.89 1.09 -0.75
CA ILE A 42 4.94 1.80 0.52
C ILE A 42 6.27 2.56 0.56
N GLY A 43 6.21 3.88 0.54
CA GLY A 43 7.39 4.72 0.64
C GLY A 43 8.05 4.63 2.01
N GLY A 44 9.38 4.57 2.00
CA GLY A 44 10.23 4.78 3.18
C GLY A 44 10.13 6.22 3.71
N GLU A 45 10.55 6.45 4.95
CA GLU A 45 10.62 7.83 5.49
C GLU A 45 12.00 8.42 5.16
N PRO A 46 12.07 9.59 4.49
CA PRO A 46 13.34 10.19 4.08
C PRO A 46 14.25 10.46 5.28
N GLY A 47 15.49 9.95 5.23
CA GLY A 47 16.48 10.12 6.30
C GLY A 47 16.41 9.07 7.42
N THR A 48 15.65 7.99 7.23
CA THR A 48 15.75 6.78 8.06
C THR A 48 16.49 5.66 7.31
N PRO A 49 17.10 4.68 8.00
CA PRO A 49 17.67 3.50 7.33
C PRO A 49 16.64 2.73 6.49
N ASP A 50 15.35 3.01 6.69
CA ASP A 50 14.18 2.50 5.98
C ASP A 50 13.83 3.36 4.74
N ASP A 51 14.79 4.05 4.13
CA ASP A 51 14.59 4.96 2.99
C ASP A 51 14.13 4.23 1.71
N GLU A 52 14.18 2.90 1.72
CA GLU A 52 13.79 2.07 0.61
C GLU A 52 12.27 1.94 0.48
N THR A 53 11.76 2.16 -0.73
CA THR A 53 10.35 1.91 -1.04
C THR A 53 10.09 0.41 -1.06
N VAL A 54 9.21 -0.06 -0.18
CA VAL A 54 8.80 -1.46 -0.11
C VAL A 54 7.72 -1.72 -1.14
N LEU A 55 8.03 -2.57 -2.12
CA LEU A 55 7.09 -2.99 -3.16
C LEU A 55 6.56 -4.40 -2.86
N ILE A 56 5.25 -4.50 -2.63
CA ILE A 56 4.57 -5.78 -2.40
C ILE A 56 3.61 -6.02 -3.56
N ARG A 57 3.85 -7.08 -4.32
CA ARG A 57 3.02 -7.49 -5.46
C ARG A 57 2.56 -8.92 -5.26
N LYS A 58 1.29 -9.20 -5.55
CA LYS A 58 0.74 -10.55 -5.47
C LYS A 58 -0.29 -10.78 -6.56
N ALA A 59 -0.24 -11.96 -7.17
CA ALA A 59 -1.24 -12.39 -8.13
C ALA A 59 -2.51 -12.84 -7.38
N GLY A 60 -3.66 -12.56 -7.96
CA GLY A 60 -4.98 -12.92 -7.45
C GLY A 60 -5.73 -11.79 -6.75
N LYS A 61 -6.63 -12.19 -5.84
CA LYS A 61 -7.57 -11.31 -5.15
C LYS A 61 -6.89 -10.36 -4.17
N VAL A 62 -7.55 -9.25 -3.86
CA VAL A 62 -7.06 -8.25 -2.88
C VAL A 62 -6.84 -8.89 -1.50
N SER A 63 -7.62 -9.91 -1.15
CA SER A 63 -7.47 -10.67 0.10
C SER A 63 -6.07 -11.26 0.27
N ASN A 64 -5.50 -11.84 -0.79
CA ASN A 64 -4.17 -12.45 -0.76
C ASN A 64 -3.08 -11.39 -0.51
N LEU A 65 -3.27 -10.19 -1.07
CA LEU A 65 -2.38 -9.05 -0.88
C LEU A 65 -2.42 -8.57 0.58
N ALA A 66 -3.62 -8.47 1.18
CA ALA A 66 -3.78 -8.07 2.57
C ALA A 66 -3.04 -9.01 3.55
N GLU A 67 -3.08 -10.31 3.28
CA GLU A 67 -2.30 -11.30 4.06
C GLU A 67 -0.79 -11.12 3.91
N SER A 68 -0.29 -10.92 2.67
CA SER A 68 1.14 -10.66 2.47
C SER A 68 1.61 -9.36 3.11
N ILE A 69 0.75 -8.34 3.14
CA ILE A 69 1.05 -7.07 3.79
C ILE A 69 1.15 -7.27 5.30
N LYS A 70 0.22 -8.00 5.92
CA LYS A 70 0.32 -8.34 7.35
C LYS A 70 1.61 -9.09 7.69
N ALA A 71 2.06 -9.99 6.81
CA ALA A 71 3.32 -10.69 6.99
C ALA A 71 4.55 -9.76 6.86
N ALA A 72 4.52 -8.80 5.92
CA ALA A 72 5.63 -7.87 5.68
C ALA A 72 5.74 -6.75 6.74
N ILE A 73 4.60 -6.30 7.31
CA ILE A 73 4.56 -5.20 8.30
C ILE A 73 5.25 -5.55 9.62
N PHE A 74 5.48 -6.83 9.93
CA PHE A 74 6.13 -7.25 11.17
C PHE A 74 7.53 -6.66 11.37
N CYS A 75 8.12 -6.03 10.35
CA CYS A 75 9.49 -5.53 10.36
C CYS A 75 9.68 -4.05 10.75
N SER A 76 8.70 -3.13 10.59
CA SER A 76 8.93 -1.70 10.93
C SER A 76 7.64 -0.94 11.26
N PHE A 77 7.29 -0.87 12.55
CA PHE A 77 6.22 -0.04 13.10
C PHE A 77 6.80 1.29 13.58
N ARG A 78 7.05 2.23 12.65
CA ARG A 78 7.39 3.61 13.00
C ARG A 78 6.25 4.53 12.58
N ALA A 79 5.87 5.43 13.48
CA ALA A 79 4.92 6.49 13.17
C ALA A 79 5.53 7.39 12.09
N VAL A 80 4.83 7.57 10.98
CA VAL A 80 5.29 8.38 9.85
C VAL A 80 4.78 9.80 10.05
N SER A 81 5.70 10.75 10.09
CA SER A 81 5.40 12.17 10.26
C SER A 81 5.58 12.97 8.97
N ALA A 82 6.29 12.42 7.98
CA ALA A 82 6.56 13.05 6.70
C ALA A 82 5.49 12.76 5.63
N THR A 83 5.40 13.63 4.64
CA THR A 83 4.61 13.47 3.41
C THR A 83 5.01 12.18 2.71
N GLN A 84 4.15 11.16 2.72
CA GLN A 84 4.41 9.89 2.07
C GLN A 84 3.36 9.61 1.00
N GLY A 85 3.84 9.38 -0.22
CA GLY A 85 3.03 8.91 -1.33
C GLY A 85 2.99 7.40 -1.34
N PHE A 86 1.79 6.84 -1.35
CA PHE A 86 1.57 5.41 -1.52
C PHE A 86 0.85 5.19 -2.85
N VAL A 87 1.39 4.30 -3.67
CA VAL A 87 0.84 4.02 -5.00
C VAL A 87 0.49 2.55 -5.10
N VAL A 88 -0.67 2.28 -5.69
CA VAL A 88 -1.21 0.93 -5.85
C VAL A 88 -1.54 0.71 -7.31
N PHE A 89 -1.14 -0.46 -7.81
CA PHE A 89 -1.38 -0.87 -9.18
C PHE A 89 -2.17 -2.18 -9.22
N LYS A 90 -3.19 -2.21 -10.07
CA LYS A 90 -3.90 -3.42 -10.48
C LYS A 90 -3.73 -3.63 -11.97
N ASN A 91 -3.34 -4.84 -12.35
CA ASN A 91 -3.21 -5.24 -13.75
C ASN A 91 -4.15 -6.42 -14.06
N LYS A 92 -4.60 -6.44 -15.31
CA LYS A 92 -5.40 -7.51 -15.90
C LYS A 92 -4.47 -8.46 -16.64
#